data_AF-A0A7W8FN01-F1
#
_entry.id   AF-A0A7W8FN01-F1
#
_cell.length_a   1.000
_cell.length_b   1.000
_cell.length_c   1.000
_cell.angle_alpha   90.00
_cell.angle_beta   90.00
_cell.angle_gamma   90.00
#
_symmetry.space_group_name_H-M   'P 1'
#
loop_
_entity.id
_entity.type
_entity.pdbx_description
1 polymer ?
#
loop_
_entity_poly.entity_id
_entity_poly.type
_entity_poly.pdbx_seq_one_letter_code
_entity_poly.pdbx_strand_id
1 'polypeptide(L)' 'MAPPSDRRAADPEEITRMVLFVASEEASFSTGSEFIADGGMLLGPVPQDDDHATS' A
#
# COMPACT_ATOMS: atom_id res chain seq x y z
N MET A 1 -7.84 -5.84 -11.04
CA MET A 1 -8.57 -4.96 -10.10
C MET A 1 -7.60 -4.61 -8.99
N ALA A 2 -7.09 -3.38 -8.93
CA ALA A 2 -6.34 -2.93 -7.76
C ALA A 2 -7.31 -2.90 -6.56
N PRO A 3 -6.87 -3.28 -5.34
CA PRO A 3 -7.73 -3.14 -4.16
C PRO A 3 -8.18 -1.69 -4.03
N PRO A 4 -9.41 -1.42 -3.54
CA PRO A 4 -9.87 -0.06 -3.32
C PRO A 4 -8.82 0.68 -2.49
N SER A 5 -8.37 1.84 -2.97
CA SER A 5 -7.59 2.82 -2.20
C SER A 5 -8.52 3.47 -1.18
N ASP A 6 -9.00 2.63 -0.28
CA ASP A 6 -9.92 3.04 0.77
C ASP A 6 -9.12 3.96 1.69
N ARG A 7 -9.46 5.26 1.69
CA ARG A 7 -8.80 6.29 2.52
C ARG A 7 -9.17 6.13 4.00
N ARG A 8 -9.08 4.92 4.52
CA ARG A 8 -9.27 4.62 5.93
C ARG A 8 -7.93 4.54 6.63
N ALA A 9 -7.96 4.77 7.94
CA ALA A 9 -6.85 4.39 8.79
C ALA A 9 -6.68 2.86 8.76
N ALA A 10 -5.42 2.40 8.75
CA ALA A 10 -5.11 1.00 8.92
C ALA A 10 -5.42 0.56 10.36
N ASP A 11 -5.90 -0.67 10.52
CA ASP A 11 -6.01 -1.30 11.82
C ASP A 11 -4.61 -1.66 12.34
N PRO A 12 -4.36 -1.64 13.66
CA PRO A 12 -3.05 -1.99 14.23
C PRO A 12 -2.51 -3.34 13.75
N GLU A 13 -3.38 -4.32 13.53
CA GLU A 13 -3.03 -5.65 13.04
C GLU A 13 -2.48 -5.62 11.61
N GLU A 14 -2.92 -4.68 10.78
CA GLU A 14 -2.42 -4.52 9.41
C GLU A 14 -0.97 -4.03 9.40
N ILE A 15 -0.65 -3.06 10.26
CA ILE A 15 0.70 -2.56 10.43
C ILE A 15 1.60 -3.62 11.09
N THR A 16 1.08 -4.32 12.10
CA THR A 16 1.82 -5.36 12.82
C THR A 16 2.27 -6.48 11.89
N ARG A 17 1.43 -6.89 10.93
CA ARG A 17 1.80 -7.90 9.92
C ARG A 17 2.99 -7.45 9.06
N MET A 18 3.03 -6.20 8.63
CA MET A 18 4.19 -5.65 7.90
C MET A 18 5.44 -5.67 8.77
N VAL A 19 5.34 -5.23 10.03
CA VAL A 19 6.48 -5.23 10.97
C VAL A 19 7.00 -6.65 11.20
N LEU A 20 6.12 -7.62 11.41
CA LEU A 20 6.50 -9.02 11.58
C LEU A 20 7.20 -9.58 10.35
N PHE A 21 6.73 -9.25 9.14
CA PHE A 21 7.41 -9.63 7.91
C PHE A 21 8.81 -9.01 7.82
N VAL A 22 8.96 -7.71 8.06
CA VAL A 22 10.27 -7.03 8.02
C VAL A 22 11.23 -7.56 9.09
N ALA A 23 10.72 -7.99 10.24
CA ALA A 23 11.53 -8.57 11.31
C ALA A 23 11.89 -10.05 11.12
N SER A 24 11.35 -10.70 10.08
CA SER A 24 11.55 -12.12 9.81
C SER A 24 12.75 -12.41 8.90
N GLU A 25 13.15 -13.68 8.79
CA GLU A 25 14.26 -14.13 7.93
C GLU A 25 13.96 -13.89 6.44
N GLU A 26 12.68 -13.80 6.08
CA GLU A 26 12.19 -13.51 4.74
C GLU A 26 12.63 -12.12 4.25
N ALA A 27 12.93 -11.19 5.16
CA ALA A 27 13.45 -9.86 4.86
C ALA A 27 14.95 -9.71 5.17
N SER A 28 15.69 -10.81 5.37
CA SER A 28 17.09 -10.82 5.83
C SER A 28 18.09 -10.03 4.98
N PHE A 29 17.78 -9.80 3.70
CA PHE A 29 18.64 -9.02 2.80
C PHE A 29 18.26 -7.53 2.72
N SER A 30 17.17 -7.11 3.36
CA SER A 30 16.74 -5.72 3.37
C SER A 30 17.41 -4.96 4.53
N THR A 31 18.31 -4.05 4.18
CA THR A 31 18.97 -3.14 5.14
C THR A 31 18.90 -1.70 4.65
N GLY A 32 18.78 -0.75 5.57
CA GLY A 32 18.69 0.69 5.26
C GLY A 32 17.50 1.09 4.38
N SER A 33 16.46 0.23 4.31
CA SER A 33 15.28 0.44 3.48
C SER A 33 14.10 0.95 4.30
N GLU A 34 13.25 1.76 3.67
CA GLU A 34 11.97 2.19 4.24
C GLU A 34 10.83 1.32 3.70
N PHE A 35 9.97 0.82 4.59
CA PHE A 35 8.79 0.05 4.22
C PHE A 35 7.53 0.88 4.51
N ILE A 36 6.82 1.27 3.44
CA ILE A 36 5.64 2.13 3.54
C ILE A 36 4.36 1.28 3.60
N ALA A 37 3.58 1.45 4.67
CA ALA A 37 2.28 0.80 4.87
C ALA A 37 1.19 1.86 5.13
N ASP A 38 0.75 2.54 4.06
CA ASP A 38 -0.09 3.73 4.13
C ASP A 38 -1.42 3.62 3.36
N GLY A 39 -1.76 2.42 2.88
CA GLY A 39 -2.97 2.20 2.06
C GLY A 39 -2.92 2.86 0.68
N GLY A 40 -1.73 3.24 0.19
CA GLY A 40 -1.55 3.89 -1.11
C GLY A 40 -1.71 5.41 -1.08
N MET A 41 -1.66 6.04 0.10
CA MET A 41 -1.76 7.50 0.24
C MET A 41 -0.65 8.25 -0.52
N LEU A 42 0.56 7.69 -0.58
CA LEU A 42 1.70 8.26 -1.32
C LEU A 42 1.68 7.93 -2.83
N LEU A 43 0.79 7.06 -3.30
CA LEU A 43 0.71 6.71 -4.74
C LEU A 43 0.14 7.84 -5.61
N GLY A 44 -0.45 8.87 -5.00
CA GLY A 44 -1.09 9.96 -5.73
C GLY A 44 -2.48 9.59 -6.28
N PRO A 45 -3.10 10.48 -7.07
CA PRO A 45 -4.43 10.22 -7.62
C PRO A 45 -4.39 9.02 -8.56
N VAL A 46 -5.34 8.10 -8.39
CA VAL A 46 -5.61 7.04 -9.37
C VAL A 46 -6.08 7.74 -10.65
N PRO A 47 -5.41 7.54 -11.80
CA PRO A 47 -5.91 8.03 -13.08
C PRO A 47 -7.37 7.62 -13.21
N GLN A 48 -8.26 8.60 -13.37
CA GLN A 48 -9.63 8.28 -13.71
C GLN A 48 -9.59 7.88 -15.19
N ASP A 49 -10.03 6.66 -15.49
CA ASP A 49 -10.37 6.33 -16.87
C ASP A 49 -11.58 7.19 -17.19
N ASP A 50 -11.34 8.35 -17.82
CA ASP A 50 -12.40 9.19 -18.36
C ASP A 50 -12.99 8.43 -19.55
N ASP A 51 -13.91 7.49 -19.28
CA ASP A 51 -14.79 6.86 -20.26
C ASP A 51 -15.80 7.89 -20.80
N HIS A 52 -15.28 8.94 -21.45
CA HIS A 52 -16.04 9.72 -22.40
C HIS A 52 -15.94 9.03 -23.76
N ALA A 53 -16.61 7.89 -23.86
CA ALA A 53 -17.24 7.47 -25.10
C ALA A 53 -18.30 8.53 -25.45
N THR A 54 -17.84 9.64 -26.02
CA THR A 54 -18.71 10.60 -26.70
C THR A 54 -19.33 9.88 -27.88
N SER A 55 -20.63 9.60 -27.76
CA SER A 55 -21.52 9.34 -28.91
C SER A 55 -21.53 10.52 -29.87
#